data_AF-A0A090IX08-F1
#
_entry.id   AF-A0A090IX08-F1
#
_cell.length_a   1.000
_cell.length_b   1.000
_cell.length_c   1.000
_cell.angle_alpha   90.00
_cell.angle_beta   90.00
_cell.angle_gamma   90.00
#
_symmetry.space_group_name_H-M   'P 1'
#
loop_
_entity.id
_entity.type
_entity.pdbx_description
1 polymer ?
#
loop_
_entity_poly.entity_id
_entity_poly.type
_entity_poly.pdbx_seq_one_letter_code
_entity_poly.pdbx_strand_id
1 'polypeptide(L)'
;MKTKSIQLNHFQQMLSQFMEKHRIKDLVNDFDFHHEAKVYLGSGQMFNDFGRLGLELLADLCEAVHLDYYLPQHNDEINKKDANHLITNAMIADGDNQQLEQCQFMLSHFTIPEDSGLSAECGRFAYMRKANPEKYWASVAILDDIRSLTIPNPEQKGIENQAIYMNSYTAGLPDYIGETLYDCFQFFFKSYKEHK
;
A
#
# COMPACT_ATOMS: atom_id res chain seq x y z
N MET A 1 41.74 5.72 -2.40
CA MET A 1 41.14 4.65 -3.23
C MET A 1 40.28 5.29 -4.30
N LYS A 2 40.43 4.96 -5.59
CA LYS A 2 39.46 5.38 -6.61
C LYS A 2 38.19 4.55 -6.42
N THR A 3 37.09 5.19 -6.06
CA THR A 3 35.78 4.56 -5.93
C THR A 3 35.35 4.05 -7.30
N LYS A 4 35.20 2.73 -7.46
CA LYS A 4 34.57 2.16 -8.66
C LYS A 4 33.08 2.48 -8.59
N SER A 5 32.55 3.20 -9.57
CA SER A 5 31.11 3.41 -9.73
C SER A 5 30.44 2.14 -10.24
N ILE A 6 29.32 1.75 -9.64
CA ILE A 6 28.47 0.67 -10.16
C ILE A 6 27.54 1.22 -11.26
N GLN A 7 27.29 0.42 -12.29
CA GLN A 7 26.24 0.68 -13.29
C GLN A 7 25.03 -0.21 -12.98
N LEU A 8 23.84 0.38 -12.88
CA LEU A 8 22.61 -0.28 -12.43
C LEU A 8 21.65 -0.63 -13.59
N ASN A 9 22.19 -1.22 -14.67
CA ASN A 9 21.44 -1.42 -15.92
C ASN A 9 20.16 -2.26 -15.72
N HIS A 10 20.23 -3.36 -14.97
CA HIS A 10 19.07 -4.23 -14.70
C HIS A 10 18.00 -3.54 -13.86
N PHE A 11 18.41 -2.77 -12.84
CA PHE A 11 17.48 -2.00 -12.02
C PHE A 11 16.76 -0.93 -12.85
N GLN A 12 17.49 -0.20 -13.69
CA GLN A 12 16.90 0.81 -14.57
C GLN A 12 15.90 0.21 -15.56
N GLN A 13 16.22 -0.96 -16.13
CA GLN A 13 15.31 -1.69 -17.00
C GLN A 13 14.04 -2.13 -16.26
N MET A 14 14.19 -2.76 -15.09
CA MET A 14 13.06 -3.20 -14.26
C MET A 14 12.19 -2.03 -13.81
N LEU A 15 12.80 -0.92 -13.40
CA LEU A 15 12.08 0.30 -13.05
C LEU A 15 11.29 0.83 -14.26
N SER A 16 11.89 0.86 -15.45
CA SER A 16 11.18 1.30 -16.66
C SER A 16 9.96 0.43 -16.98
N GLN A 17 10.10 -0.89 -16.87
CA GLN A 17 9.00 -1.84 -17.05
C GLN A 17 7.91 -1.68 -15.99
N PHE A 18 8.30 -1.46 -14.72
CA PHE A 18 7.37 -1.16 -13.65
C PHE A 18 6.59 0.13 -13.94
N MET A 19 7.27 1.21 -14.31
CA MET A 19 6.65 2.51 -14.61
C MET A 19 5.65 2.42 -15.77
N GLU A 20 5.97 1.63 -16.81
CA GLU A 20 5.09 1.35 -17.94
C GLU A 20 3.87 0.50 -17.51
N LYS A 21 4.10 -0.64 -16.86
CA LYS A 21 3.04 -1.54 -16.37
C LYS A 21 2.05 -0.80 -15.47
N HIS A 22 2.57 0.00 -14.53
CA HIS A 22 1.76 0.73 -13.56
C HIS A 22 1.24 2.07 -14.10
N ARG A 23 1.52 2.39 -15.37
CA ARG A 23 1.11 3.61 -16.07
C ARG A 23 1.39 4.88 -15.25
N ILE A 24 2.58 4.94 -14.64
CA ILE A 24 2.93 5.99 -13.68
C ILE A 24 2.88 7.38 -14.31
N LYS A 25 3.28 7.50 -15.57
CA LYS A 25 3.19 8.78 -16.30
C LYS A 25 1.75 9.25 -16.42
N ASP A 26 0.82 8.36 -16.73
CA ASP A 26 -0.60 8.70 -16.86
C ASP A 26 -1.18 9.04 -15.49
N LEU A 27 -0.83 8.25 -14.46
CA LEU A 27 -1.25 8.46 -13.07
C LEU A 27 -0.95 9.89 -12.61
N VAL A 28 0.28 10.36 -12.81
CA VAL A 28 0.71 11.71 -12.39
C VAL A 28 0.03 12.83 -13.20
N ASN A 29 -0.38 12.56 -14.44
CA ASN A 29 -1.02 13.58 -15.28
C ASN A 29 -2.55 13.61 -15.13
N ASP A 30 -3.17 12.48 -14.79
CA ASP A 30 -4.62 12.30 -14.82
C ASP A 30 -5.28 12.65 -13.48
N PHE A 31 -4.52 12.62 -12.37
CA PHE A 31 -5.06 12.77 -11.02
C PHE A 31 -4.44 13.93 -10.25
N ASP A 32 -5.28 14.71 -9.57
CA ASP A 32 -4.88 15.79 -8.67
C ASP A 32 -5.89 15.92 -7.52
N PHE A 33 -5.46 15.56 -6.31
CA PHE A 33 -6.28 15.55 -5.10
C PHE A 33 -6.23 16.88 -4.34
N HIS A 34 -5.44 17.85 -4.80
CA HIS A 34 -5.35 19.21 -4.25
C HIS A 34 -5.07 19.30 -2.73
N HIS A 35 -4.46 18.27 -2.14
CA HIS A 35 -4.26 18.11 -0.68
C HIS A 35 -5.57 18.19 0.12
N GLU A 36 -6.69 17.78 -0.47
CA GLU A 36 -8.01 17.75 0.18
C GLU A 36 -8.35 16.38 0.78
N ALA A 37 -7.49 15.39 0.59
CA ALA A 37 -7.68 14.02 1.06
C ALA A 37 -6.36 13.43 1.54
N LYS A 38 -6.44 12.48 2.48
CA LYS A 38 -5.29 11.77 3.02
C LYS A 38 -5.44 10.25 2.90
N VAL A 39 -4.37 9.57 2.50
CA VAL A 39 -4.30 8.10 2.38
C VAL A 39 -3.36 7.48 3.42
N TYR A 40 -3.79 6.38 4.05
CA TYR A 40 -2.92 5.51 4.83
C TYR A 40 -2.24 4.48 3.92
N LEU A 41 -0.90 4.45 3.88
CA LEU A 41 -0.12 3.50 3.09
C LEU A 41 0.26 2.29 3.97
N GLY A 42 -0.58 1.26 3.95
CA GLY A 42 -0.39 0.03 4.74
C GLY A 42 0.44 -1.01 4.01
N SER A 43 1.52 -1.50 4.62
CA SER A 43 2.33 -2.59 4.07
C SER A 43 3.19 -3.29 5.12
N GLY A 44 3.26 -4.64 5.05
CA GLY A 44 4.24 -5.43 5.81
C GLY A 44 5.68 -5.31 5.29
N GLN A 45 5.91 -4.61 4.18
CA GLN A 45 7.24 -4.46 3.57
C GLN A 45 8.11 -3.39 4.22
N MET A 46 7.56 -2.61 5.16
CA MET A 46 8.31 -1.56 5.88
C MET A 46 9.44 -2.10 6.78
N PHE A 47 9.48 -3.40 7.06
CA PHE A 47 10.46 -4.01 7.95
C PHE A 47 11.75 -4.46 7.25
N ASN A 48 11.84 -4.35 5.92
CA ASN A 48 13.03 -4.74 5.15
C ASN A 48 13.46 -3.64 4.14
N ASP A 49 14.76 -3.52 3.88
CA ASP A 49 15.32 -2.38 3.14
C ASP A 49 14.81 -2.28 1.68
N PHE A 50 14.64 -3.40 0.98
CA PHE A 50 14.13 -3.40 -0.39
C PHE A 50 12.65 -3.03 -0.45
N GLY A 51 11.85 -3.53 0.49
CA GLY A 51 10.45 -3.20 0.65
C GLY A 51 10.25 -1.71 0.92
N ARG A 52 11.03 -1.16 1.87
CA ARG A 52 11.02 0.27 2.18
C ARG A 52 11.31 1.14 0.97
N LEU A 53 12.25 0.76 0.11
CA LEU A 53 12.54 1.48 -1.13
C LEU A 53 11.33 1.54 -2.07
N GLY A 54 10.58 0.45 -2.20
CA GLY A 54 9.33 0.43 -2.97
C GLY A 54 8.23 1.28 -2.35
N LEU A 55 8.16 1.37 -1.02
CA LEU A 55 7.20 2.21 -0.32
C LEU A 55 7.50 3.71 -0.47
N GLU A 56 8.77 4.11 -0.58
CA GLU A 56 9.13 5.49 -0.92
C GLU A 56 8.61 5.89 -2.30
N LEU A 57 8.61 4.97 -3.28
CA LEU A 57 7.99 5.25 -4.57
C LEU A 57 6.49 5.50 -4.44
N LEU A 58 5.77 4.77 -3.59
CA LEU A 58 4.34 5.04 -3.33
C LEU A 58 4.12 6.42 -2.70
N ALA A 59 4.99 6.83 -1.77
CA ALA A 59 4.95 8.17 -1.18
C ALA A 59 5.19 9.26 -2.24
N ASP A 60 6.21 9.11 -3.09
CA ASP A 60 6.50 10.03 -4.19
C ASP A 60 5.31 10.16 -5.17
N LEU A 61 4.58 9.06 -5.42
CA LEU A 61 3.39 9.08 -6.25
C LEU A 61 2.23 9.85 -5.60
N CYS A 62 2.06 9.73 -4.28
CA CYS A 62 1.05 10.50 -3.54
C CYS A 62 1.36 12.00 -3.62
N GLU A 63 2.62 12.40 -3.38
CA GLU A 63 3.08 13.79 -3.55
C GLU A 63 2.84 14.29 -4.98
N ALA A 64 3.17 13.49 -5.99
CA ALA A 64 3.03 13.88 -7.39
C ALA A 64 1.58 14.14 -7.83
N VAL A 65 0.59 13.57 -7.14
CA VAL A 65 -0.84 13.83 -7.38
C VAL A 65 -1.49 14.69 -6.30
N HIS A 66 -0.70 15.32 -5.44
CA HIS A 66 -1.17 16.14 -4.30
C HIS A 66 -2.16 15.41 -3.40
N LEU A 67 -1.94 14.12 -3.14
CA LEU A 67 -2.67 13.33 -2.16
C LEU A 67 -1.85 13.28 -0.88
N ASP A 68 -2.37 13.84 0.21
CA ASP A 68 -1.69 13.73 1.50
C ASP A 68 -1.57 12.25 1.87
N TYR A 69 -0.49 11.86 2.54
CA TYR A 69 -0.32 10.46 2.93
C TYR A 69 0.24 10.32 4.34
N TYR A 70 0.02 9.14 4.91
CA TYR A 70 0.77 8.64 6.04
C TYR A 70 1.45 7.34 5.64
N LEU A 71 2.78 7.32 5.73
CA LEU A 71 3.59 6.13 5.57
C LEU A 71 4.21 5.77 6.94
N PRO A 72 3.88 4.61 7.55
CA PRO A 72 4.33 4.27 8.90
C PRO A 72 5.86 4.35 9.09
N GLN A 73 6.65 4.06 8.05
CA GLN A 73 8.11 4.09 8.14
C GLN A 73 8.71 5.50 8.28
N HIS A 74 7.95 6.56 8.01
CA HIS A 74 8.34 7.96 8.22
C HIS A 74 8.04 8.44 9.65
N ASN A 75 7.35 7.63 10.47
CA ASN A 75 7.01 7.99 11.84
C ASN A 75 8.18 7.75 12.81
N ASP A 76 9.02 8.77 12.97
CA ASP A 76 10.18 8.75 13.86
C ASP A 76 9.82 8.72 15.36
N GLU A 77 8.59 9.08 15.77
CA GLU A 77 8.22 9.08 17.19
C GLU A 77 7.96 7.67 17.72
N ILE A 78 7.32 6.82 16.92
CA ILE A 78 6.91 5.47 17.31
C ILE A 78 7.96 4.43 16.88
N ASN A 79 8.66 4.66 15.75
CA ASN A 79 9.62 3.71 15.20
C ASN A 79 11.09 4.01 15.54
N LYS A 80 11.38 5.02 16.38
CA LYS A 80 12.75 5.27 16.86
C LYS A 80 13.25 4.15 17.77
N LYS A 81 14.11 3.30 17.22
CA LYS A 81 14.78 2.21 17.97
C LYS A 81 15.80 2.71 18.99
N ASP A 82 16.17 3.99 18.93
CA ASP A 82 17.01 4.70 19.90
C ASP A 82 16.19 5.64 20.81
N ALA A 83 14.87 5.47 20.87
CA ALA A 83 14.03 6.27 21.75
C ALA A 83 14.48 6.14 23.22
N ASN A 84 14.56 7.27 23.91
CA ASN A 84 14.89 7.34 25.34
C ASN A 84 13.75 6.84 26.26
N HIS A 85 12.69 6.26 25.69
CA HIS A 85 11.53 5.76 26.40
C HIS A 85 11.11 4.38 25.86
N LEU A 86 10.41 3.61 26.68
CA LEU A 86 9.92 2.28 26.29
C LEU A 86 8.77 2.41 25.29
N ILE A 87 8.96 1.90 24.07
CA ILE A 87 7.88 1.72 23.09
C ILE A 87 7.16 0.41 23.41
N THR A 88 5.85 0.48 23.66
CA THR A 88 5.01 -0.69 23.94
C THR A 88 4.11 -1.01 22.74
N ASN A 89 3.64 -2.25 22.64
CA ASN A 89 2.68 -2.65 21.59
C ASN A 89 1.40 -1.80 21.61
N ALA A 90 0.95 -1.37 22.80
CA ALA A 90 -0.23 -0.51 22.93
C ALA A 90 0.02 0.88 22.31
N MET A 91 1.22 1.45 22.52
CA MET A 91 1.59 2.74 21.93
C MET A 91 1.65 2.68 20.40
N ILE A 92 2.19 1.60 19.85
CA ILE A 92 2.24 1.38 18.39
C ILE A 92 0.80 1.29 17.86
N ALA A 93 -0.02 0.41 18.46
CA ALA A 93 -1.41 0.23 18.04
C ALA A 93 -2.22 1.52 18.12
N ASP A 94 -2.08 2.30 19.20
CA ASP A 94 -2.76 3.59 19.35
C ASP A 94 -2.28 4.62 18.33
N GLY A 95 -0.98 4.64 18.02
CA GLY A 95 -0.42 5.51 16.98
C GLY A 95 -0.98 5.21 15.60
N ASP A 96 -0.96 3.94 15.18
CA ASP A 96 -1.50 3.54 13.87
C ASP A 96 -3.01 3.79 13.80
N ASN A 97 -3.74 3.53 14.89
CA ASN A 97 -5.17 3.85 15.00
C ASN A 97 -5.46 5.34 14.81
N GLN A 98 -4.67 6.22 15.43
CA GLN A 98 -4.81 7.68 15.29
C GLN A 98 -4.57 8.14 13.85
N GLN A 99 -3.62 7.51 13.15
CA GLN A 99 -3.30 7.86 11.77
C GLN A 99 -4.37 7.36 10.80
N LEU A 100 -4.87 6.13 10.99
CA LEU A 100 -6.02 5.63 10.25
C LEU A 100 -7.26 6.54 10.40
N GLU A 101 -7.50 7.08 11.60
CA GLU A 101 -8.61 8.00 11.86
C GLU A 101 -8.51 9.35 11.14
N GLN A 102 -7.32 9.72 10.66
CA GLN A 102 -7.10 10.98 9.92
C GLN A 102 -7.24 10.80 8.39
N CYS A 103 -7.16 9.56 7.90
CA CYS A 103 -7.16 9.27 6.47
C CYS A 103 -8.57 9.01 5.94
N GLN A 104 -8.87 9.55 4.76
CA GLN A 104 -10.08 9.25 3.99
C GLN A 104 -9.92 7.96 3.20
N PHE A 105 -8.67 7.61 2.85
CA PHE A 105 -8.33 6.44 2.06
C PHE A 105 -7.40 5.49 2.81
N MET A 106 -7.44 4.22 2.42
CA MET A 106 -6.43 3.23 2.75
C MET A 106 -5.94 2.55 1.49
N LEU A 107 -4.63 2.53 1.27
CA LEU A 107 -3.97 1.69 0.26
C LEU A 107 -3.25 0.56 0.97
N SER A 108 -3.64 -0.68 0.68
CA SER A 108 -3.06 -1.89 1.26
C SER A 108 -2.17 -2.59 0.25
N HIS A 109 -0.86 -2.60 0.48
CA HIS A 109 0.07 -3.42 -0.28
C HIS A 109 0.14 -4.83 0.32
N PHE A 110 -0.61 -5.75 -0.29
CA PHE A 110 -0.69 -7.14 0.14
C PHE A 110 0.51 -7.96 -0.33
N THR A 111 1.05 -8.76 0.57
CA THR A 111 2.13 -9.72 0.31
C THR A 111 1.75 -11.10 0.82
N ILE A 112 2.47 -12.13 0.41
CA ILE A 112 2.20 -13.52 0.79
C ILE A 112 3.46 -14.17 1.36
N PRO A 113 3.45 -14.68 2.62
CA PRO A 113 2.32 -14.66 3.56
C PRO A 113 1.87 -13.24 3.93
N GLU A 114 0.60 -13.12 4.28
CA GLU A 114 0.00 -11.84 4.67
C GLU A 114 0.62 -11.29 5.96
N ASP A 115 0.81 -9.98 5.99
CA ASP A 115 1.18 -9.29 7.21
C ASP A 115 -0.04 -9.18 8.13
N SER A 116 0.11 -9.64 9.38
CA SER A 116 -0.98 -9.66 10.35
C SER A 116 -1.34 -8.28 10.86
N GLY A 117 -0.39 -7.34 10.90
CA GLY A 117 -0.63 -5.93 11.21
C GLY A 117 -1.51 -5.29 10.14
N LEU A 118 -1.12 -5.40 8.87
CA LEU A 118 -1.88 -4.92 7.73
C LEU A 118 -3.29 -5.53 7.65
N SER A 119 -3.41 -6.82 7.96
CA SER A 119 -4.72 -7.49 8.00
C SER A 119 -5.63 -6.87 9.07
N ALA A 120 -5.08 -6.53 10.24
CA ALA A 120 -5.82 -5.85 11.31
C ALA A 120 -6.19 -4.41 10.94
N GLU A 121 -5.28 -3.67 10.31
CA GLU A 121 -5.52 -2.31 9.80
C GLU A 121 -6.66 -2.31 8.75
N CYS A 122 -6.66 -3.27 7.81
CA CYS A 122 -7.72 -3.43 6.82
C CYS A 122 -9.07 -3.67 7.50
N GLY A 123 -9.09 -4.56 8.50
CA GLY A 123 -10.30 -4.87 9.27
C GLY A 123 -10.85 -3.65 10.01
N ARG A 124 -9.96 -2.88 10.63
CA ARG A 124 -10.32 -1.63 11.30
C ARG A 124 -10.88 -0.62 10.30
N PHE A 125 -10.18 -0.35 9.21
CA PHE A 125 -10.59 0.67 8.25
C PHE A 125 -11.93 0.32 7.59
N ALA A 126 -12.13 -0.95 7.23
CA ALA A 126 -13.43 -1.44 6.72
C ALA A 126 -14.57 -1.23 7.72
N TYR A 127 -14.32 -1.47 9.01
CA TYR A 127 -15.31 -1.17 10.06
C TYR A 127 -15.57 0.33 10.21
N MET A 128 -14.51 1.15 10.24
CA MET A 128 -14.64 2.61 10.34
C MET A 128 -15.46 3.19 9.19
N ARG A 129 -15.23 2.73 7.96
CA ARG A 129 -16.04 3.11 6.78
C ARG A 129 -17.50 2.71 6.92
N LYS A 130 -17.77 1.49 7.37
CA LYS A 130 -19.15 1.06 7.62
C LYS A 130 -19.84 1.91 8.70
N ALA A 131 -19.09 2.34 9.71
CA ALA A 131 -19.61 3.15 10.82
C ALA A 131 -19.77 4.63 10.45
N ASN A 132 -18.92 5.18 9.59
CA ASN A 132 -18.92 6.59 9.18
C ASN A 132 -18.47 6.76 7.72
N PRO A 133 -19.33 6.41 6.73
CA PRO A 133 -18.96 6.42 5.32
C PRO A 133 -18.65 7.82 4.77
N GLU A 134 -19.24 8.87 5.35
CA GLU A 134 -18.99 10.27 4.96
C GLU A 134 -17.54 10.71 5.25
N LYS A 135 -16.88 10.07 6.24
CA LYS A 135 -15.50 10.38 6.63
C LYS A 135 -14.46 9.49 5.96
N TYR A 136 -14.77 8.22 5.74
CA TYR A 136 -13.83 7.23 5.22
C TYR A 136 -14.32 6.72 3.86
N TRP A 137 -13.71 7.17 2.78
CA TRP A 137 -14.30 7.13 1.46
C TRP A 137 -14.04 5.83 0.70
N ALA A 138 -12.80 5.32 0.73
CA ALA A 138 -12.46 4.08 0.04
C ALA A 138 -11.25 3.35 0.64
N SER A 139 -11.24 2.02 0.49
CA SER A 139 -10.07 1.18 0.72
C SER A 139 -9.74 0.43 -0.55
N VAL A 140 -8.48 0.51 -0.98
CA VAL A 140 -7.96 -0.15 -2.17
C VAL A 140 -6.79 -1.01 -1.78
N ALA A 141 -6.62 -2.16 -2.41
CA ALA A 141 -5.44 -2.98 -2.26
C ALA A 141 -4.72 -3.24 -3.59
N ILE A 142 -3.45 -3.56 -3.49
CA ILE A 142 -2.65 -4.09 -4.60
C ILE A 142 -1.91 -5.34 -4.13
N LEU A 143 -1.89 -6.37 -4.98
CA LEU A 143 -1.13 -7.60 -4.78
C LEU A 143 -0.19 -7.77 -5.97
N ASP A 144 1.11 -7.62 -5.73
CA ASP A 144 2.13 -7.63 -6.79
C ASP A 144 2.79 -9.01 -7.02
N ASP A 145 2.33 -10.04 -6.30
CA ASP A 145 2.78 -11.41 -6.54
C ASP A 145 2.33 -11.88 -7.92
N ILE A 146 3.29 -12.18 -8.80
CA ILE A 146 3.06 -12.59 -10.18
C ILE A 146 2.20 -13.87 -10.30
N ARG A 147 2.13 -14.67 -9.24
CA ARG A 147 1.31 -15.90 -9.18
C ARG A 147 -0.17 -15.61 -8.96
N SER A 148 -0.54 -14.39 -8.59
CA SER A 148 -1.95 -13.96 -8.54
C SER A 148 -2.66 -14.10 -9.89
N LEU A 149 -1.90 -14.09 -10.99
CA LEU A 149 -2.39 -14.32 -12.36
C LEU A 149 -2.60 -15.80 -12.70
N THR A 150 -2.13 -16.73 -11.86
CA THR A 150 -2.25 -18.17 -12.11
C THR A 150 -3.66 -18.64 -11.76
N ILE A 151 -4.39 -19.09 -12.79
CA ILE A 151 -5.73 -19.67 -12.61
C ILE A 151 -5.58 -21.00 -11.85
N PRO A 152 -6.30 -21.19 -10.73
CA PRO A 152 -6.28 -22.47 -10.01
C PRO A 152 -6.66 -23.63 -10.92
N ASN A 153 -5.83 -24.67 -10.96
CA ASN A 153 -6.13 -25.92 -11.64
C ASN A 153 -6.64 -26.96 -10.64
N PRO A 154 -7.94 -27.33 -10.65
CA PRO A 154 -8.51 -28.29 -9.69
C PRO A 154 -7.88 -29.68 -9.74
N GLU A 155 -7.26 -30.05 -10.87
CA GLU A 155 -6.59 -31.33 -11.05
C GLU A 155 -5.19 -31.37 -10.43
N GLN A 156 -4.60 -30.20 -10.16
CA GLN A 156 -3.30 -30.07 -9.50
C GLN A 156 -3.50 -29.91 -7.98
N LYS A 157 -2.77 -30.70 -7.19
CA LYS A 157 -2.86 -30.69 -5.72
C LYS A 157 -1.53 -30.31 -5.09
N GLY A 158 -1.60 -29.62 -3.95
CA GLY A 158 -0.42 -29.24 -3.17
C GLY A 158 0.51 -28.33 -3.96
N ILE A 159 1.80 -28.65 -3.96
CA ILE A 159 2.86 -27.84 -4.59
C ILE A 159 2.75 -27.72 -6.13
N GLU A 160 1.97 -28.59 -6.76
CA GLU A 160 1.79 -28.58 -8.22
C GLU A 160 0.79 -27.51 -8.67
N ASN A 161 -0.04 -27.02 -7.75
CA ASN A 161 -0.94 -25.91 -8.00
C ASN A 161 -0.26 -24.61 -7.56
N GLN A 162 0.26 -23.86 -8.52
CA GLN A 162 0.98 -22.61 -8.26
C GLN A 162 0.04 -21.41 -8.04
N ALA A 163 -1.28 -21.63 -8.06
CA ALA A 163 -2.22 -20.58 -7.70
C ALA A 163 -2.04 -20.19 -6.24
N ILE A 164 -1.94 -18.89 -6.02
CA ILE A 164 -1.63 -18.35 -4.71
C ILE A 164 -2.88 -18.30 -3.83
N TYR A 165 -2.70 -18.54 -2.53
CA TYR A 165 -3.74 -18.36 -1.53
C TYR A 165 -3.47 -17.10 -0.71
N MET A 166 -4.48 -16.26 -0.61
CA MET A 166 -4.55 -15.16 0.36
C MET A 166 -5.80 -15.37 1.24
N ASN A 167 -5.74 -14.99 2.51
CA ASN A 167 -6.90 -15.11 3.39
C ASN A 167 -8.09 -14.34 2.81
N SER A 168 -9.18 -15.07 2.54
CA SER A 168 -10.37 -14.52 1.88
C SER A 168 -11.11 -13.49 2.73
N TYR A 169 -10.95 -13.54 4.06
CA TYR A 169 -11.49 -12.51 4.93
C TYR A 169 -10.74 -11.20 4.70
N THR A 170 -9.41 -11.19 4.78
CA THR A 170 -8.59 -10.00 4.52
C THR A 170 -8.76 -9.48 3.09
N ALA A 171 -8.70 -10.38 2.09
CA ALA A 171 -8.84 -10.02 0.69
C ALA A 171 -10.23 -9.48 0.34
N GLY A 172 -11.26 -9.77 1.14
CA GLY A 172 -12.63 -9.28 0.93
C GLY A 172 -12.93 -7.92 1.58
N LEU A 173 -11.99 -7.30 2.29
CA LEU A 173 -12.20 -6.02 2.99
C LEU A 173 -12.04 -4.76 2.10
N PRO A 174 -11.06 -4.68 1.18
CA PRO A 174 -10.95 -3.56 0.27
C PRO A 174 -12.16 -3.47 -0.66
N ASP A 175 -12.52 -2.25 -1.09
CA ASP A 175 -13.56 -2.03 -2.11
C ASP A 175 -13.09 -2.45 -3.51
N TYR A 176 -11.77 -2.38 -3.72
CA TYR A 176 -11.15 -2.66 -4.99
C TYR A 176 -9.75 -3.25 -4.78
N ILE A 177 -9.40 -4.22 -5.62
CA ILE A 177 -8.03 -4.75 -5.73
C ILE A 177 -7.55 -4.40 -7.14
N GLY A 178 -6.56 -3.50 -7.23
CA GLY A 178 -6.02 -3.03 -8.49
C GLY A 178 -5.00 -3.99 -9.09
N GLU A 179 -5.02 -4.13 -10.41
CA GLU A 179 -3.97 -4.83 -11.16
C GLU A 179 -2.73 -3.93 -11.31
N THR A 180 -2.95 -2.62 -11.37
CA THR A 180 -1.91 -1.58 -11.47
C THR A 180 -2.09 -0.48 -10.42
N LEU A 181 -1.07 0.35 -10.23
CA LEU A 181 -1.19 1.54 -9.36
C LEU A 181 -2.11 2.58 -9.98
N TYR A 182 -2.14 2.69 -11.32
CA TYR A 182 -3.10 3.54 -12.01
C TYR A 182 -4.54 3.17 -11.65
N ASP A 183 -4.89 1.88 -11.68
CA ASP A 183 -6.26 1.45 -11.33
C ASP A 183 -6.59 1.80 -9.87
N CYS A 184 -5.62 1.65 -8.98
CA CYS A 184 -5.78 2.02 -7.57
C CYS A 184 -6.08 3.51 -7.41
N PHE A 185 -5.27 4.36 -8.01
CA PHE A 185 -5.43 5.82 -7.94
C PHE A 185 -6.67 6.30 -8.70
N GLN A 186 -7.05 5.65 -9.80
CA GLN A 186 -8.29 5.91 -10.50
C GLN A 186 -9.50 5.66 -9.59
N PHE A 187 -9.50 4.55 -8.84
CA PHE A 187 -10.56 4.24 -7.90
C PHE A 187 -10.64 5.28 -6.78
N PHE A 188 -9.49 5.66 -6.18
CA PHE A 188 -9.43 6.74 -5.20
C PHE A 188 -9.95 8.06 -5.76
N PHE A 189 -9.52 8.43 -6.96
CA PHE A 189 -9.89 9.71 -7.55
C PHE A 189 -11.38 9.78 -7.87
N LYS A 190 -11.97 8.67 -8.34
CA LYS A 190 -13.43 8.55 -8.50
C LYS A 190 -14.15 8.75 -7.17
N SER A 191 -13.72 8.04 -6.12
CA SER A 191 -14.30 8.16 -4.79
C SER A 191 -14.16 9.58 -4.22
N TYR A 192 -13.00 10.22 -4.40
CA TYR A 192 -12.76 11.62 -4.03
C TYR A 192 -13.75 12.57 -4.71
N LYS A 193 -13.97 12.42 -6.03
CA LYS A 193 -14.94 13.25 -6.78
C LYS A 193 -16.38 13.06 -6.33
N GLU A 194 -16.73 11.90 -5.77
CA GLU A 194 -18.08 11.61 -5.28
C GLU A 194 -18.35 12.20 -3.88
N HIS A 195 -17.30 12.44 -3.08
CA HIS A 195 -17.41 12.95 -1.70
C HIS A 195 -17.05 14.44 -1.55
N LYS A 196 -16.58 15.09 -2.63
CA LYS A 196 -16.35 16.54 -2.70
C LYS A 196 -17.63 17.28 -3.12
#